data_AF-A0A7Y3WW72-F1
#
_entry.id   AF-A0A7Y3WW72-F1
#
_cell.length_a   1.000
_cell.length_b   1.000
_cell.length_c   1.000
_cell.angle_alpha   90.00
_cell.angle_beta   90.00
_cell.angle_gamma   90.00
#
_symmetry.space_group_name_H-M   'P 1'
#
loop_
_entity.id
_entity.type
_entity.pdbx_description
1 polymer ?
#
loop_
_entity_poly.entity_id
_entity_poly.type
_entity_poly.pdbx_seq_one_letter_code
_entity_poly.pdbx_strand_id
1 'polypeptide(L)' 'MTDLAPEFARFLIEEYRGMPPENAVIQIKHRFPRISYGEFMRGFAIAEELAVADVSTTTPTN' A
#
# COMPACT_ATOMS: atom_id res chain seq x y z
N MET A 1 8.10 -0.51 -19.40
CA MET A 1 7.42 -1.31 -18.35
C MET A 1 6.92 -0.31 -17.33
N THR A 2 5.61 -0.22 -17.13
CA THR A 2 5.00 0.70 -16.17
C THR A 2 5.27 0.16 -14.77
N ASP A 3 5.96 0.94 -13.94
CA ASP A 3 6.23 0.57 -12.55
C ASP A 3 4.94 0.68 -11.73
N LEU A 4 4.40 -0.46 -11.28
CA LEU A 4 3.12 -0.52 -10.54
C LEU A 4 3.29 -0.30 -9.03
N ALA A 5 4.52 -0.25 -8.53
CA ALA A 5 4.83 -0.11 -7.11
C ALA A 5 4.22 1.16 -6.46
N PRO A 6 4.33 2.38 -7.03
CA PRO A 6 3.75 3.58 -6.42
C PRO A 6 2.21 3.56 -6.42
N GLU A 7 1.58 3.00 -7.46
CA GLU A 7 0.13 2.85 -7.52
C GLU A 7 -0.36 1.83 -6.47
N PHE A 8 0.37 0.72 -6.31
CA PHE A 8 0.10 -0.27 -5.28
C PHE A 8 0.26 0.30 -3.87
N ALA A 9 1.31 1.09 -3.61
CA ALA A 9 1.51 1.73 -2.32
C ALA A 9 0.36 2.68 -1.96
N ARG A 10 -0.13 3.47 -2.94
CA ARG A 10 -1.27 4.36 -2.74
C ARG A 10 -2.54 3.59 -2.41
N PHE A 11 -2.81 2.50 -3.12
CA PHE A 11 -3.92 1.60 -2.83
C PHE A 11 -3.86 1.05 -1.40
N LEU A 12 -2.67 0.67 -0.91
CA LEU A 12 -2.49 0.18 0.46
C LEU A 12 -2.82 1.23 1.54
N ILE A 13 -2.51 2.50 1.29
CA ILE A 13 -2.72 3.58 2.27
C ILE A 13 -4.17 4.06 2.24
N GLU A 14 -4.71 4.30 1.04
CA GLU A 14 -6.01 4.97 0.86
C GLU A 14 -7.19 4.00 0.94
N GLU A 15 -7.06 2.79 0.38
CA GLU A 15 -8.19 1.88 0.17
C GLU A 15 -8.11 0.60 1.02
N TYR A 16 -6.92 0.02 1.17
CA TYR A 16 -6.73 -1.25 1.88
C TYR A 16 -7.01 -1.14 3.38
N ARG A 17 -6.65 -0.02 4.03
CA ARG A 17 -6.79 0.17 5.49
C ARG A 17 -8.23 0.07 6.00
N GLY A 18 -9.22 0.36 5.15
CA GLY A 18 -10.64 0.30 5.48
C GLY A 18 -11.36 -0.96 4.97
N MET A 19 -10.65 -1.89 4.33
CA MET A 19 -11.24 -3.01 3.62
C MET A 19 -11.10 -4.33 4.41
N PRO A 20 -12.14 -5.19 4.44
CA PRO A 20 -12.00 -6.52 5.01
C PRO A 20 -10.99 -7.35 4.20
N PRO A 21 -10.21 -8.25 4.85
CA PRO A 21 -9.11 -8.98 4.23
C PRO A 21 -9.52 -9.77 2.97
N GLU A 22 -10.74 -10.33 2.99
CA GLU A 22 -11.30 -11.14 1.92
C GLU A 22 -11.51 -10.33 0.63
N ASN A 23 -12.00 -9.10 0.77
CA ASN A 23 -12.18 -8.17 -0.35
C ASN A 23 -10.85 -7.60 -0.83
N ALA A 24 -9.90 -7.39 0.09
CA ALA A 24 -8.61 -6.81 -0.23
C ALA A 24 -7.82 -7.71 -1.19
N VAL A 25 -7.79 -9.02 -0.93
CA VAL A 25 -7.13 -9.99 -1.82
C VAL A 25 -7.76 -10.01 -3.22
N ILE A 26 -9.10 -9.89 -3.30
CA ILE A 26 -9.82 -9.85 -4.57
C ILE A 26 -9.47 -8.57 -5.35
N GLN A 27 -9.44 -7.42 -4.68
CA GLN A 27 -9.11 -6.13 -5.29
C GLN A 27 -7.66 -6.07 -5.77
N ILE A 28 -6.71 -6.60 -4.98
CA ILE A 28 -5.31 -6.68 -5.40
C ILE A 28 -5.17 -7.51 -6.67
N LYS A 29 -5.81 -8.69 -6.74
CA LYS A 29 -5.78 -9.54 -7.94
C LYS A 29 -6.46 -8.92 -9.15
N HIS A 30 -7.55 -8.17 -8.96
CA HIS A 30 -8.30 -7.55 -10.05
C HIS A 30 -7.60 -6.31 -10.61
N ARG A 31 -7.06 -5.47 -9.72
CA ARG A 31 -6.49 -4.15 -10.07
C ARG A 31 -5.01 -4.25 -10.45
N PHE A 32 -4.30 -5.21 -9.87
CA PHE A 32 -2.88 -5.48 -10.11
C PHE A 32 -2.64 -6.92 -10.62
N PRO A 33 -3.29 -7.37 -11.70
CA PRO A 33 -3.23 -8.77 -12.16
C PRO A 33 -1.85 -9.21 -12.65
N ARG A 34 -0.96 -8.24 -12.92
CA ARG A 34 0.39 -8.47 -13.48
C ARG A 34 1.50 -7.93 -12.61
N ILE A 35 1.21 -7.52 -11.37
CA ILE A 35 2.24 -7.00 -10.47
C ILE A 35 3.26 -8.09 -10.22
N SER A 36 4.53 -7.77 -10.47
CA SER A 36 5.62 -8.69 -10.14
C SER A 36 5.84 -8.70 -8.64
N TYR A 37 6.44 -9.79 -8.14
CA TYR A 37 6.81 -9.88 -6.72
C TYR A 37 7.71 -8.71 -6.27
N GLY A 38 8.61 -8.25 -7.15
CA GLY A 38 9.48 -7.10 -6.85
C GLY A 38 8.72 -5.79 -6.70
N GLU A 39 7.72 -5.54 -7.56
CA GLU A 39 6.85 -4.36 -7.45
C GLU A 39 5.94 -4.44 -6.22
N PHE A 40 5.45 -5.63 -5.88
CA PHE A 40 4.67 -5.87 -4.67
C PHE A 40 5.47 -5.51 -3.41
N MET A 41 6.69 -6.04 -3.28
CA MET A 41 7.56 -5.76 -2.13
C MET A 41 7.96 -4.27 -2.06
N ARG A 42 8.24 -3.63 -3.20
CA ARG A 42 8.51 -2.20 -3.24
C ARG A 42 7.32 -1.37 -2.80
N GLY A 43 6.13 -1.63 -3.35
CA GLY A 43 4.94 -0.87 -2.98
C GLY A 43 4.53 -1.09 -1.52
N PHE A 44 4.75 -2.28 -0.97
CA PHE A 44 4.56 -2.54 0.46
C PHE A 44 5.55 -1.73 1.34
N ALA A 45 6.84 -1.72 0.98
CA ALA A 45 7.84 -0.93 1.71
C ALA A 45 7.54 0.58 1.67
N ILE A 46 7.12 1.10 0.52
CA ILE A 46 6.71 2.50 0.37
C ILE A 46 5.48 2.79 1.25
N ALA A 47 4.50 1.88 1.27
CA ALA A 47 3.31 2.04 2.10
C ALA A 47 3.62 2.01 3.61
N GLU A 48 4.50 1.12 4.06
CA GLU A 48 4.97 1.10 5.46
C GLU A 48 5.69 2.39 5.84
N GLU A 49 6.62 2.87 5.01
CA GLU A 49 7.38 4.10 5.28
C GLU A 49 6.45 5.31 5.45
N LEU A 50 5.47 5.44 4.56
CA LEU A 50 4.47 6.52 4.60
C LEU A 50 3.54 6.39 5.81
N ALA A 51 3.11 5.17 6.16
CA ALA A 51 2.27 4.94 7.34
C ALA A 51 3.01 5.26 8.65
N VAL A 52 4.31 4.96 8.74
CA VAL A 52 5.16 5.29 9.90
C VAL A 52 5.41 6.80 9.99
N ALA A 53 5.63 7.47 8.86
CA ALA A 53 5.79 8.92 8.81
C ALA A 53 4.52 9.66 9.29
N ASP A 54 3.33 9.17 8.92
CA ASP A 54 2.03 9.73 9.34
C ASP A 54 1.76 9.55 10.84
N VAL A 55 2.19 8.44 11.44
CA VAL A 55 2.10 8.22 12.90
C VAL A 55 3.09 9.10 13.66
N SER A 56 4.27 9.35 13.09
CA SER A 56 5.32 10.14 13.76
C SER A 56 5.00 11.63 13.84
N THR A 57 4.17 12.16 12.94
CA THR A 57 3.73 13.56 12.94
C THR A 57 2.53 13.84 13.86
N THR A 58 1.87 12.80 14.38
CA THR A 58 0.70 12.92 15.27
C THR A 58 1.03 12.79 16.76
N THR A 59 2.30 12.64 17.14
CA THR A 59 2.76 12.79 18.52
C THR A 59 3.05 14.27 18.84
N PRO A 60 2.19 15.00 19.58
CA PRO A 60 2.59 16.28 20.14
C PRO A 60 3.66 16.05 21.22
N THR A 61 4.83 16.65 21.02
CA THR A 61 5.85 16.79 22.07
C THR A 61 5.23 17.60 23.20
N ASN A 62 5.02 16.97 24.35
CA ASN A 62 4.61 17.61 25.60
C ASN A 62 5.74 18.48 26.17
#